data_AF-A0A967SES2-F1
#
_entry.id   AF-A0A967SES2-F1
#
_cell.length_a   1.000
_cell.length_b   1.000
_cell.length_c   1.000
_cell.angle_alpha   90.00
_cell.angle_beta   90.00
_cell.angle_gamma   90.00
#
_symmetry.space_group_name_H-M   'P 1'
#
loop_
_entity.id
_entity.type
_entity.pdbx_description
1 polymer ?
#
loop_
_entity_poly.entity_id
_entity_poly.type
_entity_poly.pdbx_seq_one_letter_code
_entity_poly.pdbx_strand_id
1 'polypeptide(L)'
;PKVMLINEWSGSGGDMFPWLFREAGLGPLVGKRTWGGLIGISGAPPLVDGGVVTVPTFGIYSTEGEWIVENEGVEPDIPVEMDPSLLAEGRDPQLEA
;
A
#
# COMPACT_ATOMS: atom_id res chain seq x y z
N PRO A 1 21.79 -1.19 6.21
CA PRO A 1 20.55 -1.98 6.35
C PRO A 1 19.33 -1.06 6.26
N LYS A 2 18.27 -1.45 5.53
CA LYS A 2 16.99 -0.75 5.47
C LYS A 2 15.87 -1.75 5.72
N VAL A 3 14.76 -1.27 6.27
CA VAL A 3 13.51 -2.02 6.48
C VAL A 3 12.37 -1.05 6.21
N MET A 4 11.23 -1.55 5.73
CA MET A 4 10.03 -0.75 5.53
C MET A 4 8.87 -1.35 6.32
N LEU A 5 8.22 -0.53 7.14
CA LEU A 5 6.96 -0.87 7.76
C LEU A 5 5.81 -0.63 6.78
N ILE A 6 4.90 -1.59 6.69
CA ILE A 6 3.68 -1.51 5.89
C ILE A 6 2.49 -2.02 6.69
N ASN A 7 1.29 -1.53 6.39
CA ASN A 7 0.05 -2.03 6.96
C ASN A 7 -1.13 -1.81 6.01
N GLU A 8 -2.31 -2.24 6.43
CA GLU A 8 -3.55 -2.15 5.66
C GLU A 8 -4.02 -0.72 5.35
N TRP A 9 -3.43 0.29 6.00
CA TRP A 9 -3.72 1.71 5.74
C TRP A 9 -2.80 2.32 4.68
N SER A 10 -1.72 1.63 4.32
CA SER A 10 -0.91 2.00 3.15
C SER A 10 -1.71 1.69 1.89
N GLY A 11 -1.96 2.72 1.06
CA GLY A 11 -2.74 2.58 -0.17
C GLY A 11 -2.26 3.50 -1.30
N SER A 12 -2.60 3.20 -2.55
CA SER A 12 -2.27 4.02 -3.72
C SER A 12 -0.75 4.21 -3.90
N GLY A 13 -0.21 5.42 -3.80
CA GLY A 13 1.24 5.62 -3.75
C GLY A 13 1.93 4.81 -2.63
N GLY A 14 1.21 4.57 -1.53
CA GLY A 14 1.63 3.71 -0.42
C GLY A 14 1.55 2.21 -0.71
N ASP A 15 0.85 1.78 -1.76
CA ASP A 15 0.93 0.42 -2.33
C ASP A 15 2.14 0.32 -3.28
N MET A 16 2.34 1.33 -4.13
CA MET A 16 3.43 1.33 -5.12
C MET A 16 4.82 1.35 -4.49
N PHE A 17 5.00 2.14 -3.42
CA PHE A 17 6.30 2.31 -2.78
C PHE A 17 6.88 1.01 -2.19
N PRO A 18 6.13 0.21 -1.38
CA PRO A 18 6.64 -1.07 -0.90
C PRO A 18 6.84 -2.11 -2.00
N TRP A 19 6.00 -2.10 -3.05
CA TRP A 19 6.22 -2.95 -4.22
C TRP A 19 7.59 -2.62 -4.87
N LEU A 20 7.86 -1.35 -5.16
CA LEU A 20 9.14 -0.91 -5.71
C LEU A 20 10.33 -1.17 -4.78
N PHE A 21 10.12 -1.05 -3.46
CA PHE A 21 11.17 -1.32 -2.48
C PHE A 21 11.60 -2.78 -2.48
N ARG A 22 10.64 -3.70 -2.61
CA ARG A 22 10.88 -5.14 -2.79
C ARG A 22 11.58 -5.42 -4.11
N GLU A 23 11.08 -4.89 -5.23
CA GLU A 23 11.68 -5.09 -6.56
C GLU A 23 13.13 -4.60 -6.63
N ALA A 24 13.43 -3.47 -5.97
CA ALA A 24 14.78 -2.93 -5.88
C ALA A 24 15.68 -3.67 -4.87
N GLY A 25 15.18 -4.69 -4.16
CA GLY A 25 15.95 -5.49 -3.20
C GLY A 25 16.52 -4.67 -2.03
N LEU A 26 15.82 -3.61 -1.61
CA LEU A 26 16.37 -2.63 -0.66
C LEU A 26 16.36 -3.09 0.80
N GLY A 27 15.50 -4.06 1.13
CA GLY A 27 15.33 -4.63 2.46
C GLY A 27 14.00 -5.39 2.59
N PRO A 28 13.70 -5.96 3.76
CA PRO A 28 12.43 -6.61 4.01
C PRO A 28 11.29 -5.60 4.28
N LEU A 29 10.08 -6.04 3.98
CA LEU A 29 8.82 -5.43 4.38
C LEU A 29 8.31 -6.08 5.67
N VAL A 30 7.92 -5.29 6.65
CA VAL A 30 7.43 -5.76 7.97
C VAL A 30 6.06 -5.17 8.24
N GLY A 31 5.15 -5.96 8.82
CA GLY A 31 3.83 -5.50 9.26
C GLY A 31 2.69 -6.27 8.60
N LYS A 32 1.76 -5.57 7.94
CA LYS A 32 0.57 -6.16 7.32
C LYS A 32 0.46 -5.82 5.85
N ARG A 33 -0.26 -6.67 5.13
CA ARG A 33 -0.62 -6.47 3.73
C ARG A 33 -1.25 -5.09 3.54
N THR A 34 -0.81 -4.39 2.49
CA THR A 34 -1.36 -3.07 2.13
C THR A 34 -2.77 -3.15 1.56
N TRP A 35 -3.39 -1.99 1.32
CA TRP A 35 -4.79 -1.89 0.90
C TRP A 35 -5.07 -2.54 -0.46
N GLY A 36 -4.17 -2.42 -1.43
CA GLY A 36 -4.34 -2.98 -2.77
C GLY A 36 -5.20 -2.13 -3.70
N GLY A 37 -5.10 -0.81 -3.62
CA GLY A 37 -5.78 0.09 -4.57
C GLY A 37 -4.76 0.89 -5.37
N LEU A 38 -4.36 0.36 -6.53
CA LEU A 38 -3.30 0.88 -7.37
C LEU A 38 -3.76 1.22 -8.81
N ILE A 39 -5.07 1.37 -9.05
CA ILE A 39 -5.56 2.06 -10.24
C ILE A 39 -5.64 3.57 -10.02
N GLY A 40 -4.95 4.32 -10.88
CA GLY A 40 -4.85 5.76 -10.77
C GLY A 40 -6.07 6.51 -11.30
N ILE A 41 -6.30 7.69 -10.72
CA ILE A 41 -7.36 8.62 -11.09
C ILE A 41 -6.76 9.82 -11.82
N SER A 42 -7.33 10.17 -12.97
CA SER A 42 -6.94 11.35 -13.74
C SER A 42 -8.14 11.85 -14.52
N GLY A 43 -8.53 13.09 -14.24
CA GLY A 43 -9.60 13.76 -14.96
C GLY A 43 -11.00 13.22 -14.65
N ALA A 44 -11.87 14.11 -14.19
CA ALA A 44 -13.31 13.97 -14.29
C ALA A 44 -13.90 15.38 -14.29
N PRO A 45 -14.83 15.70 -15.20
CA PRO A 45 -15.52 16.98 -15.14
C PRO A 45 -16.32 17.06 -13.82
N PRO A 46 -16.40 18.25 -13.19
CA PRO A 46 -17.27 18.45 -12.04
C PRO A 46 -18.73 18.28 -12.45
N LEU A 47 -19.56 17.87 -11.49
CA LEU A 47 -21.00 17.78 -11.66
C LEU A 47 -21.63 19.19 -11.68
N VAL A 48 -22.83 19.30 -12.26
CA VAL A 48 -23.54 20.58 -12.42
C VAL A 48 -23.88 21.28 -11.10
N ASP A 49 -23.91 20.53 -10.00
CA ASP A 49 -24.14 20.99 -8.64
C ASP A 49 -22.84 21.26 -7.86
N GLY A 50 -21.67 21.10 -8.50
CA GLY A 50 -20.36 21.26 -7.88
C GLY A 50 -19.80 19.98 -7.24
N GLY A 51 -20.48 18.85 -7.35
CA GLY A 51 -19.95 17.55 -6.92
C GLY A 51 -18.73 17.11 -7.74
N VAL A 52 -17.94 16.19 -7.19
CA VAL A 52 -16.78 15.59 -7.86
C VAL A 52 -16.99 14.08 -7.91
N VAL A 53 -16.63 13.47 -9.04
CA VAL A 53 -16.50 12.02 -9.16
C VAL A 53 -15.05 11.68 -9.44
N THR A 54 -14.58 10.56 -8.92
CA THR A 54 -13.25 10.02 -9.26
C THR A 54 -13.44 8.79 -10.13
N VAL A 55 -12.73 8.73 -11.24
CA VAL A 55 -12.81 7.59 -12.17
C VAL A 55 -11.44 6.93 -12.28
N PRO A 56 -11.34 5.59 -12.14
CA PRO A 56 -10.12 4.87 -12.44
C PRO A 56 -9.81 4.98 -13.95
N THR A 57 -8.68 5.59 -14.30
CA THR A 57 -8.38 5.94 -15.72
C THR A 57 -7.07 5.38 -16.24
N PHE A 58 -6.15 4.95 -15.36
CA PHE A 58 -4.91 4.33 -15.79
C PHE A 58 -4.49 3.22 -14.82
N GLY A 59 -4.29 2.02 -15.38
CA GLY A 59 -3.78 0.86 -14.64
C GLY A 59 -2.26 0.91 -14.48
N ILE A 60 -1.77 0.27 -13.43
CA ILE A 60 -0.35 0.10 -13.15
C ILE A 60 -0.01 -1.39 -13.35
N TYR A 61 1.06 -1.65 -14.09
CA TYR A 61 1.47 -2.99 -14.52
C TYR A 61 2.96 -3.18 -14.27
N SER A 62 3.39 -4.44 -14.21
CA SER A 62 4.81 -4.80 -14.24
C SER A 62 5.42 -4.53 -15.62
N THR A 63 6.74 -4.67 -15.73
CA THR A 63 7.47 -4.56 -17.01
C THR A 63 7.10 -5.65 -18.02
N GLU A 64 6.50 -6.73 -17.55
CA GLU A 64 6.00 -7.87 -18.32
C GLU A 64 4.54 -7.69 -18.74
N GLY A 65 3.88 -6.61 -18.28
CA GLY A 65 2.48 -6.31 -18.59
C GLY A 65 1.46 -6.97 -17.66
N GLU A 66 1.90 -7.56 -16.54
CA GLU A 66 1.02 -8.18 -15.56
C GLU A 66 0.41 -7.13 -14.62
N TRP A 67 -0.82 -7.36 -14.19
CA TRP A 67 -1.43 -6.54 -13.14
C TRP A 67 -0.65 -6.70 -11.84
N ILE A 68 -0.31 -5.58 -11.20
CA ILE A 68 0.40 -5.58 -9.92
C ILE A 68 -0.41 -4.85 -8.86
N VAL A 69 -0.48 -5.45 -7.67
CA VAL A 69 -1.04 -4.89 -6.42
C VAL A 69 -2.54 -4.62 -6.39
N GLU A 70 -3.16 -4.16 -7.47
CA GLU A 70 -4.59 -3.86 -7.51
C GLU A 70 -5.43 -5.07 -7.07
N ASN A 71 -6.37 -4.83 -6.14
CA ASN A 71 -7.26 -5.79 -5.51
C ASN A 71 -6.57 -6.92 -4.70
N GLU A 72 -5.25 -6.84 -4.50
CA GLU A 72 -4.47 -7.83 -3.75
C GLU A 72 -3.66 -7.23 -2.60
N GLY A 73 -3.03 -6.07 -2.82
CA GLY A 73 -2.07 -5.45 -1.90
C GLY A 73 -0.63 -5.96 -2.07
N VAL A 74 0.27 -5.43 -1.26
CA VAL A 74 1.66 -5.87 -1.13
C VAL A 74 1.80 -6.62 0.19
N GLU A 75 2.12 -7.90 0.12
CA GLU A 75 2.38 -8.69 1.33
C GLU A 75 3.67 -8.25 2.03
N PRO A 76 3.77 -8.35 3.36
CA PRO A 76 5.03 -8.22 4.08
C PRO A 76 5.90 -9.47 3.89
N ASP A 77 7.21 -9.32 4.04
CA ASP A 77 8.13 -10.45 4.17
C ASP A 77 8.12 -11.01 5.60
N ILE A 78 7.89 -10.13 6.59
CA ILE A 78 7.76 -10.47 8.01
C ILE A 78 6.38 -10.00 8.49
N PRO A 79 5.37 -10.89 8.55
CA PRO A 79 4.04 -10.52 8.99
C PRO A 79 4.02 -10.25 10.50
N VAL A 80 3.53 -9.08 10.89
CA VAL A 80 3.40 -8.65 12.29
C VAL A 80 2.08 -7.94 12.48
N GLU A 81 1.23 -8.48 13.34
CA GLU A 81 -0.05 -7.88 13.67
C GLU A 81 0.13 -6.64 14.54
N MET A 82 -0.66 -5.60 14.29
CA MET A 82 -0.76 -4.47 15.22
C MET A 82 -1.68 -4.84 16.38
N ASP A 83 -1.14 -5.50 17.41
CA ASP A 83 -1.91 -5.92 18.58
C ASP A 83 -2.43 -4.70 19.38
N PRO A 84 -3.75 -4.49 19.47
CA PRO A 84 -4.30 -3.34 20.19
C PRO A 84 -3.97 -3.35 21.70
N SER A 85 -3.75 -4.51 22.30
CA SER A 85 -3.39 -4.62 23.72
C SER A 85 -1.97 -4.10 23.97
N LEU A 86 -1.01 -4.44 23.11
CA LEU A 86 0.36 -3.91 23.17
C LEU A 86 0.38 -2.42 22.86
N LEU A 87 -0.42 -1.98 21.87
CA LEU A 87 -0.53 -0.56 21.54
C LEU A 87 -1.06 0.26 22.73
N ALA A 88 -2.04 -0.27 23.46
CA ALA A 88 -2.57 0.37 24.67
C ALA A 88 -1.54 0.46 25.80
N GLU A 89 -0.54 -0.41 25.82
CA GLU A 89 0.61 -0.38 26.72
C GLU A 89 1.75 0.54 26.22
N GLY A 90 1.56 1.21 25.07
CA GLY A 90 2.56 2.10 24.46
C GLY A 90 3.65 1.36 23.67
N ARG A 91 3.42 0.10 23.32
CA ARG A 91 4.34 -0.72 22.53
C ARG A 91 3.85 -0.84 21.09
N ASP A 92 4.77 -0.69 20.14
CA ASP A 92 4.47 -0.86 18.72
C ASP A 92 5.16 -2.14 18.23
N PRO A 93 4.42 -3.27 18.11
CA PRO A 93 5.01 -4.55 17.73
C PRO A 93 5.60 -4.55 16.31
N GLN A 94 5.07 -3.73 15.40
CA GLN A 94 5.62 -3.65 14.03
C GLN A 94 6.96 -2.89 14.02
N LEU A 95 7.11 -1.88 14.88
CA LEU A 95 8.36 -1.14 15.04
C LEU A 95 9.42 -1.91 15.85
N GLU A 96 9.00 -2.74 16.81
CA GLU A 96 9.88 -3.52 17.69
C GLU A 96 10.44 -4.81 17.07
N ALA A 97 9.90 -5.23 15.91
CA ALA A 97 10.22 -6.49 15.24
C ALA A 97 11.63 -6.56 14.61
#